data_AF-A0A6B2S542-F1
#
_entry.id   AF-A0A6B2S542-F1
#
_cell.length_a   1.000
_cell.length_b   1.000
_cell.length_c   1.000
_cell.angle_alpha   90.00
_cell.angle_beta   90.00
_cell.angle_gamma   90.00
#
_symmetry.space_group_name_H-M   'P 1'
#
loop_
_entity.id
_entity.type
_entity.pdbx_description
1 polymer ?
#
loop_
_entity_poly.entity_id
_entity_poly.type
_entity_poly.pdbx_seq_one_letter_code
_entity_poly.pdbx_strand_id
1 'polypeptide(L)' 'MSKGSLDGAVVAVAGAAGPAGRAALLRLAEAGATVV' A
#
# COMPACT_ATOMS: atom_id res chain seq x y z
N MET A 1 14.26 5.23 -10.06
CA MET A 1 13.09 4.37 -10.37
C MET A 1 11.85 5.18 -10.13
N SER A 2 11.19 5.66 -11.20
CA SER A 2 9.84 6.20 -11.09
C SER A 2 8.94 5.03 -10.71
N LYS A 3 8.64 4.87 -9.41
CA LYS A 3 7.56 3.98 -8.99
C LYS A 3 6.32 4.54 -9.68
N GLY A 4 5.77 3.80 -10.63
CA GLY A 4 4.53 4.19 -11.30
C GLY A 4 3.49 4.51 -10.24
N SER A 5 2.72 5.58 -10.45
CA SER A 5 1.64 5.95 -9.54
C SER A 5 0.70 4.76 -9.38
N LEU A 6 0.34 4.41 -8.14
CA LEU A 6 -0.65 3.36 -7.85
C LEU A 6 -2.07 3.93 -7.82
N ASP A 7 -2.26 5.09 -8.45
CA ASP A 7 -3.52 5.81 -8.48
C ASP A 7 -4.59 4.93 -9.13
N GLY A 8 -5.71 4.72 -8.41
CA GLY A 8 -6.79 3.82 -8.83
C GLY A 8 -6.54 2.32 -8.64
N ALA A 9 -5.37 1.90 -8.15
CA ALA A 9 -5.11 0.50 -7.83
C ALA A 9 -5.74 0.08 -6.49
N VAL A 10 -6.30 -1.14 -6.46
CA VAL A 10 -6.78 -1.78 -5.23
C VAL A 10 -5.82 -2.89 -4.83
N VAL A 11 -5.28 -2.82 -3.62
CA VAL A 11 -4.25 -3.75 -3.13
C VAL A 11 -4.69 -4.39 -1.81
N ALA A 12 -4.73 -5.72 -1.77
CA ALA A 12 -5.01 -6.47 -0.55
C ALA A 12 -3.71 -6.84 0.18
N VAL A 13 -3.63 -6.55 1.49
CA VAL A 13 -2.41 -6.83 2.29
C VAL A 13 -2.70 -7.81 3.42
N ALA A 14 -2.19 -9.04 3.27
CA ALA A 14 -2.23 -10.03 4.34
C ALA A 14 -1.30 -9.62 5.51
N GLY A 15 -1.71 -9.96 6.74
CA GLY A 15 -0.91 -9.67 7.93
C GLY A 15 -0.75 -8.18 8.25
N ALA A 16 -1.66 -7.33 7.76
CA ALA A 16 -1.65 -5.88 7.93
C ALA A 16 -1.57 -5.40 9.40
N ALA A 17 -2.04 -6.22 10.34
CA ALA A 17 -1.97 -5.94 11.77
C ALA A 17 -0.54 -5.96 12.34
N GLY A 18 0.40 -6.61 11.65
CA GLY A 18 1.81 -6.64 12.05
C GLY A 18 2.57 -5.35 11.70
N PRO A 19 3.74 -5.12 12.31
CA PRO A 19 4.52 -3.90 12.10
C PRO A 19 4.93 -3.70 10.64
N ALA A 20 5.30 -4.79 9.93
CA ALA A 20 5.62 -4.73 8.52
C ALA A 20 4.39 -4.43 7.64
N GLY A 21 3.25 -5.06 7.97
CA GLY A 21 1.99 -4.83 7.27
C GLY A 21 1.53 -3.38 7.36
N ARG A 22 1.56 -2.81 8.57
CA ARG A 22 1.22 -1.40 8.79
C ARG A 22 2.16 -0.45 8.04
N ALA A 23 3.46 -0.73 8.02
CA ALA A 23 4.42 0.06 7.25
C ALA A 23 4.17 -0.03 5.73
N ALA A 24 3.79 -1.21 5.23
CA ALA A 24 3.43 -1.40 3.84
C ALA A 24 2.15 -0.63 3.47
N LEU A 25 1.11 -0.68 4.31
CA LEU A 25 -0.13 0.07 4.11
C LEU A 25 0.13 1.58 3.94
N LEU A 26 0.94 2.15 4.84
CA LEU A 26 1.29 3.57 4.78
C LEU A 26 1.99 3.94 3.46
N ARG A 27 2.96 3.12 3.04
CA ARG A 27 3.73 3.35 1.80
C ARG A 27 2.88 3.18 0.54
N LEU A 28 1.91 2.27 0.56
CA LEU A 28 0.98 2.05 -0.55
C LEU A 28 -0.04 3.19 -0.65
N ALA A 29 -0.58 3.65 0.48
CA ALA A 29 -1.48 4.79 0.52
C ALA A 29 -0.79 6.08 0.07
N GLU A 30 0.47 6.32 0.49
CA GLU A 30 1.31 7.44 0.01
C GLU A 30 1.51 7.42 -1.51
N ALA A 31 1.45 6.24 -2.14
CA ALA A 31 1.58 6.07 -3.57
C ALA A 31 0.26 6.17 -4.35
N GLY A 32 -0.86 6.48 -3.67
CA GLY A 32 -2.19 6.67 -4.27
C GLY A 32 -3.05 5.40 -4.35
N ALA A 33 -2.61 4.28 -3.75
CA ALA A 33 -3.37 3.04 -3.77
C ALA A 33 -4.52 3.06 -2.75
N THR A 34 -5.66 2.47 -3.13
CA THR A 34 -6.69 2.06 -2.17
C THR A 34 -6.30 0.70 -1.61
N VAL A 35 -6.19 0.60 -0.28
CA VAL A 35 -5.65 -0.60 0.38
C VAL A 35 -6.72 -1.28 1.23
N VAL A 36 -6.82 -2.61 1.12
CA VAL A 36 -7.80 -3.46 1.83
C VAL A 36 -7.13 -4.59 2.61
#